data_AF-A0A7W8PHN5-F1
#
_entry.id   AF-A0A7W8PHN5-F1
#
_cell.length_a   1.000
_cell.length_b   1.000
_cell.length_c   1.000
_cell.angle_alpha   90.00
_cell.angle_beta   90.00
_cell.angle_gamma   90.00
#
_symmetry.space_group_name_H-M   'P 1'
#
loop_
_entity.id
_entity.type
_entity.pdbx_description
1 polymer ?
#
loop_
_entity_poly.entity_id
_entity_poly.type
_entity_poly.pdbx_seq_one_letter_code
_entity_poly.pdbx_strand_id
1 'polypeptide(L)'
;MDEKQSAVDGARKNLTAGQVSFVHHLLERQKTGLTLAQCYALVHPKVTPGSAAALAARMLKNEKVRAYLDAITDQAAARAIATLSDLQHEWTRAALGYEAILEKSCERRRYEGGKGEFLFGLFVDDPNNIPNDAVKYIERIENMPGVGWLVVPRVNEKYADRNKAAELLGKTFGAFIDRVESTGKNGGPIEVADVSAKALRTACKRLRAEL
;
A
#
# COMPACT_ATOMS: atom_id res chain seq x y z
N MET A 1 2.43 -21.63 6.16
CA MET A 1 1.66 -21.56 4.89
C MET A 1 0.47 -20.66 5.15
N ASP A 2 0.41 -19.55 4.44
CA ASP A 2 -0.45 -18.39 4.71
C ASP A 2 -1.95 -18.77 4.64
N GLU A 3 -2.72 -18.48 5.68
CA GLU A 3 -4.15 -18.87 5.82
C GLU A 3 -4.99 -18.41 4.61
N LYS A 4 -4.65 -17.23 4.06
CA LYS A 4 -5.26 -16.69 2.85
C LYS A 4 -4.88 -17.46 1.57
N GLN A 5 -3.67 -18.00 1.48
CA GLN A 5 -3.27 -18.88 0.38
C GLN A 5 -4.06 -20.21 0.42
N SER A 6 -4.26 -20.75 1.62
CA SER A 6 -5.09 -21.95 1.81
C SER A 6 -6.54 -21.74 1.38
N ALA A 7 -7.12 -20.56 1.67
CA ALA A 7 -8.47 -20.20 1.22
C ALA A 7 -8.59 -20.09 -0.31
N VAL A 8 -7.61 -19.46 -0.97
CA VAL A 8 -7.55 -19.39 -2.45
C VAL A 8 -7.44 -20.78 -3.07
N ASP A 9 -6.55 -21.62 -2.54
CA ASP A 9 -6.35 -22.98 -3.03
C ASP A 9 -7.59 -23.86 -2.81
N GLY A 10 -8.29 -23.67 -1.67
CA GLY A 10 -9.55 -24.33 -1.36
C GLY A 10 -10.68 -23.92 -2.31
N ALA A 11 -10.84 -22.63 -2.57
CA ALA A 11 -11.84 -22.12 -3.51
C ALA A 11 -11.56 -22.62 -4.94
N ARG A 12 -10.30 -22.58 -5.39
CA ARG A 12 -9.87 -23.01 -6.74
C ARG A 12 -10.22 -24.47 -7.05
N LYS A 13 -10.08 -25.38 -6.08
CA LYS A 13 -10.35 -26.82 -6.26
C LYS A 13 -11.77 -27.13 -6.73
N ASN A 14 -12.72 -26.23 -6.45
CA ASN A 14 -14.12 -26.41 -6.79
C ASN A 14 -14.51 -25.87 -8.18
N LEU A 15 -13.56 -25.27 -8.91
CA LEU A 15 -13.79 -24.65 -10.22
C LEU A 15 -13.32 -25.56 -11.36
N THR A 16 -13.98 -25.43 -12.51
CA THR A 16 -13.49 -26.00 -13.77
C THR A 16 -12.35 -25.17 -14.36
N ALA A 17 -11.54 -25.76 -15.24
CA ALA A 17 -10.46 -25.04 -15.93
C ALA A 17 -10.98 -23.79 -16.70
N GLY A 18 -12.17 -23.88 -17.30
CA GLY A 18 -12.81 -22.74 -17.96
C GLY A 18 -13.18 -21.63 -16.99
N GLN A 19 -13.73 -21.97 -15.81
CA GLN A 19 -14.06 -20.98 -14.77
C GLN A 19 -12.81 -20.27 -14.24
N VAL A 20 -11.73 -21.01 -14.00
CA VAL A 20 -10.44 -20.44 -13.56
C VAL A 20 -9.88 -19.48 -14.63
N SER A 21 -9.89 -19.91 -15.90
CA SER A 21 -9.42 -19.09 -17.02
C SER A 21 -10.25 -17.80 -17.18
N PHE A 22 -11.57 -17.89 -17.01
CA PHE A 22 -12.47 -16.73 -17.04
C PHE A 22 -12.13 -15.72 -15.95
N VAL A 23 -11.93 -16.18 -14.71
CA VAL A 23 -11.53 -15.30 -13.59
C VAL A 23 -10.17 -14.66 -13.85
N HIS A 24 -9.22 -15.39 -14.41
CA HIS A 24 -7.90 -14.84 -14.76
C HIS A 24 -8.00 -13.70 -15.79
N HIS A 25 -8.76 -13.89 -16.87
CA HIS A 25 -9.02 -12.83 -17.85
C HIS A 25 -9.78 -11.64 -17.26
N LEU A 26 -10.67 -11.89 -16.30
CA LEU A 26 -11.42 -10.84 -15.61
C LEU A 26 -10.51 -9.96 -14.74
N LEU A 27 -9.55 -10.55 -14.04
CA LEU A 27 -8.59 -9.82 -13.19
C LEU A 27 -7.62 -8.98 -14.04
N GLU A 28 -7.22 -9.49 -15.20
CA GLU A 28 -6.31 -8.79 -16.13
C GLU A 28 -7.02 -7.77 -17.04
N ARG A 29 -8.32 -7.56 -16.85
CA ARG A 29 -9.15 -6.72 -17.72
C ARG A 29 -8.68 -5.27 -17.80
N GLN A 30 -8.14 -4.72 -16.70
CA GLN A 30 -7.64 -3.35 -16.69
C GLN A 30 -6.39 -3.16 -17.55
N LYS A 31 -5.56 -4.21 -17.71
CA LYS A 31 -4.35 -4.14 -18.56
C LYS A 31 -4.66 -4.45 -20.01
N THR A 32 -5.59 -5.37 -20.24
CA THR A 32 -5.91 -5.89 -21.57
C THR A 32 -7.01 -5.11 -22.30
N GLY A 33 -7.78 -4.29 -21.58
CA GLY A 33 -8.91 -3.55 -22.15
C GLY A 33 -10.10 -4.41 -22.58
N LEU A 34 -10.10 -5.70 -22.21
CA LEU A 34 -11.16 -6.63 -22.61
C LEU A 34 -12.50 -6.24 -21.97
N THR A 35 -13.60 -6.52 -22.65
CA THR A 35 -14.94 -6.47 -22.07
C THR A 35 -15.27 -7.77 -21.36
N LEU A 36 -16.28 -7.74 -20.47
CA LEU A 36 -16.75 -8.93 -19.77
C LEU A 36 -17.17 -10.06 -20.74
N ALA A 37 -17.79 -9.70 -21.86
CA ALA A 37 -18.18 -10.64 -22.90
C ALA A 37 -16.96 -11.25 -23.62
N GLN A 38 -15.93 -10.45 -23.88
CA GLN A 38 -14.68 -10.92 -24.48
C GLN A 38 -13.92 -11.86 -23.56
N CYS A 39 -13.86 -11.60 -22.24
CA CYS A 39 -13.27 -12.52 -21.26
C CYS A 39 -13.93 -13.91 -21.32
N TYR A 40 -15.26 -13.95 -21.50
CA TYR A 40 -16.00 -15.21 -21.62
C TYR A 40 -15.78 -15.89 -22.99
N ALA A 41 -15.78 -15.11 -24.07
CA ALA A 41 -15.58 -15.63 -25.43
C ALA A 41 -14.18 -16.23 -25.65
N LEU A 42 -13.14 -15.70 -24.98
CA LEU A 42 -11.79 -16.28 -25.01
C LEU A 42 -11.73 -17.69 -24.43
N VAL A 43 -12.52 -17.95 -23.38
CA VAL A 43 -12.62 -19.26 -22.73
C VAL A 43 -13.55 -20.19 -23.51
N HIS A 44 -14.59 -19.63 -24.12
CA HIS A 44 -15.63 -20.36 -24.83
C HIS A 44 -15.77 -19.87 -26.28
N PRO A 45 -14.81 -20.22 -27.17
CA PRO A 45 -14.72 -19.65 -28.53
C PRO A 45 -15.89 -20.00 -29.45
N LYS A 46 -16.70 -21.01 -29.08
CA LYS A 46 -17.88 -21.43 -29.85
C LYS A 46 -19.13 -20.59 -29.58
N VAL A 47 -19.07 -19.65 -28.63
CA VAL A 47 -20.23 -18.85 -28.20
C VAL A 47 -20.34 -17.58 -29.04
N THR A 48 -21.55 -17.27 -29.48
CA THR A 48 -21.81 -16.05 -30.27
C THR A 48 -21.65 -14.79 -29.41
N PRO A 49 -21.21 -13.65 -29.99
CA PRO A 49 -20.99 -12.41 -29.23
C PRO A 49 -22.20 -11.96 -28.40
N GLY A 50 -23.41 -12.08 -28.96
CA GLY A 50 -24.65 -11.73 -28.25
C GLY A 50 -24.94 -12.61 -27.02
N SER A 51 -24.57 -13.89 -27.07
CA SER A 51 -24.75 -14.82 -25.94
C SER A 51 -23.64 -14.71 -24.90
N ALA A 52 -22.44 -14.30 -25.32
CA ALA A 52 -21.27 -14.21 -24.45
C ALA A 52 -21.49 -13.25 -23.27
N ALA A 53 -22.14 -12.10 -23.50
CA ALA A 53 -22.43 -11.14 -22.44
C ALA A 53 -23.36 -11.70 -21.36
N ALA A 54 -24.48 -12.34 -21.77
CA ALA A 54 -25.44 -12.93 -20.85
C ALA A 54 -24.85 -14.10 -20.06
N LEU A 55 -24.04 -14.93 -20.72
CA LEU A 55 -23.37 -16.07 -20.09
C LEU A 55 -22.25 -15.62 -19.14
N ALA A 56 -21.50 -14.57 -19.48
CA ALA A 56 -20.51 -13.99 -18.60
C ALA A 56 -21.13 -13.42 -17.31
N ALA A 57 -22.28 -12.73 -17.43
CA ALA A 57 -23.03 -12.26 -16.28
C ALA A 57 -23.53 -13.41 -15.39
N ARG A 58 -23.96 -14.53 -16.00
CA ARG A 58 -24.34 -15.74 -15.26
C ARG A 58 -23.13 -16.40 -14.59
N MET A 59 -21.97 -16.40 -15.24
CA MET A 59 -20.71 -16.92 -14.68
C MET A 59 -20.29 -16.15 -13.42
N LEU A 60 -20.44 -14.82 -13.41
CA LEU A 60 -20.18 -13.99 -12.23
C LEU A 60 -21.15 -14.24 -11.06
N LYS A 61 -22.38 -14.66 -11.37
CA LYS A 61 -23.37 -15.04 -10.34
C LYS A 61 -23.14 -16.44 -9.78
N ASN A 62 -22.26 -17.24 -10.39
CA ASN A 62 -21.93 -18.56 -9.87
C ASN A 62 -21.18 -18.41 -8.54
N GLU A 63 -21.74 -18.99 -7.46
CA GLU A 63 -21.20 -18.88 -6.11
C GLU A 63 -19.75 -19.33 -6.00
N LYS A 64 -19.35 -20.38 -6.72
CA LYS A 64 -17.98 -20.89 -6.71
C LYS A 64 -17.01 -19.91 -7.35
N VAL A 65 -17.40 -19.34 -8.50
CA VAL A 65 -16.62 -18.34 -9.21
C VAL A 65 -16.46 -17.08 -8.37
N ARG A 66 -17.55 -16.65 -7.71
CA ARG A 66 -17.54 -15.49 -6.83
C ARG A 66 -16.67 -15.71 -5.60
N ALA A 67 -16.80 -16.85 -4.92
CA ALA A 67 -15.97 -17.19 -3.77
C ALA A 67 -14.46 -17.21 -4.12
N TYR A 68 -14.11 -17.71 -5.32
CA TYR A 68 -12.72 -17.68 -5.78
C TYR A 68 -12.23 -16.27 -6.11
N LEU A 69 -13.07 -15.44 -6.75
CA LEU A 69 -12.75 -14.05 -7.02
C LEU A 69 -12.52 -13.28 -5.72
N ASP A 70 -13.45 -13.41 -4.76
CA ASP A 70 -13.38 -12.76 -3.46
C ASP A 70 -12.12 -13.20 -2.69
N ALA A 71 -11.79 -14.49 -2.69
CA ALA A 71 -10.57 -15.00 -2.06
C ALA A 71 -9.28 -14.42 -2.67
N ILE A 72 -9.22 -14.27 -4.00
CA ILE A 72 -8.06 -13.64 -4.67
C ILE A 72 -7.97 -12.16 -4.32
N THR A 73 -9.09 -11.42 -4.36
CA THR A 73 -9.08 -9.99 -4.04
C THR A 73 -8.72 -9.75 -2.58
N ASP A 74 -9.20 -10.59 -1.67
CA ASP A 74 -8.86 -10.51 -0.24
C ASP A 74 -7.39 -10.83 0.01
N GLN A 75 -6.83 -11.82 -0.70
CA GLN A 75 -5.41 -12.12 -0.61
C GLN A 75 -4.56 -10.96 -1.16
N ALA A 76 -4.97 -10.37 -2.29
CA ALA A 76 -4.28 -9.22 -2.87
C ALA A 76 -4.34 -8.00 -1.94
N ALA A 77 -5.50 -7.73 -1.34
CA ALA A 77 -5.67 -6.68 -0.34
C ALA A 77 -4.83 -6.92 0.91
N ALA A 78 -4.83 -8.14 1.46
CA ALA A 78 -4.02 -8.50 2.62
C ALA A 78 -2.52 -8.32 2.36
N ARG A 79 -2.04 -8.75 1.19
CA ARG A 79 -0.64 -8.52 0.77
C ARG A 79 -0.33 -7.04 0.65
N ALA A 80 -1.21 -6.26 0.03
CA ALA A 80 -1.02 -4.81 -0.08
C ALA A 80 -0.97 -4.12 1.29
N ILE A 81 -1.82 -4.53 2.24
CA ILE A 81 -1.82 -4.03 3.63
C ILE A 81 -0.53 -4.40 4.34
N ALA A 82 -0.07 -5.66 4.22
CA ALA A 82 1.20 -6.10 4.81
C ALA A 82 2.36 -5.25 4.27
N THR A 83 2.43 -5.04 2.96
CA THR A 83 3.43 -4.15 2.34
C THR A 83 3.33 -2.72 2.85
N LEU A 84 2.13 -2.17 3.03
CA LEU A 84 1.95 -0.81 3.56
C LEU A 84 2.41 -0.72 5.02
N SER A 85 2.13 -1.72 5.84
CA SER A 85 2.59 -1.80 7.23
C SER A 85 4.12 -1.83 7.30
N ASP A 86 4.77 -2.61 6.43
CA ASP A 86 6.23 -2.67 6.35
C ASP A 86 6.82 -1.31 5.95
N LEU A 87 6.22 -0.64 4.96
CA LEU A 87 6.60 0.72 4.55
C LEU A 87 6.39 1.74 5.67
N GLN A 88 5.30 1.67 6.43
CA GLN A 88 5.06 2.53 7.59
C GLN A 88 6.11 2.30 8.68
N HIS A 89 6.51 1.06 8.93
CA HIS A 89 7.60 0.75 9.84
C HIS A 89 8.93 1.33 9.35
N GLU A 90 9.23 1.22 8.06
CA GLU A 90 10.41 1.86 7.46
C GLU A 90 10.41 3.38 7.59
N TRP A 91 9.31 4.05 7.23
CA TRP A 91 9.20 5.49 7.36
C TRP A 91 9.22 5.97 8.81
N THR A 92 8.64 5.22 9.75
CA THR A 92 8.74 5.52 11.18
C THR A 92 10.18 5.47 11.66
N ARG A 93 10.95 4.45 11.22
CA ARG A 93 12.38 4.32 11.53
C ARG A 93 13.20 5.47 10.93
N ALA A 94 12.93 5.85 9.68
CA ALA A 94 13.60 6.95 9.02
C ALA A 94 13.27 8.30 9.69
N ALA A 95 12.00 8.57 9.97
CA ALA A 95 11.54 9.82 10.58
C ALA A 95 12.15 10.05 11.98
N LEU A 96 12.08 9.03 12.86
CA LEU A 96 12.58 9.13 14.23
C LEU A 96 14.11 9.05 14.32
N GLY A 97 14.75 8.40 13.36
CA GLY A 97 16.17 8.08 13.39
C GLY A 97 16.46 6.82 14.23
N TYR A 98 17.66 6.27 14.06
CA TYR A 98 18.07 5.03 14.71
C TYR A 98 18.26 5.15 16.23
N GLU A 99 18.52 6.36 16.73
CA GLU A 99 18.61 6.64 18.17
C GLU A 99 17.31 6.26 18.90
N ALA A 100 16.15 6.68 18.39
CA ALA A 100 14.85 6.38 18.99
C ALA A 100 14.49 4.88 18.97
N ILE A 101 15.05 4.12 18.02
CA ILE A 101 14.89 2.66 17.99
C ILE A 101 15.72 2.03 19.11
N LEU A 102 16.97 2.48 19.24
CA LEU A 102 17.92 1.96 20.21
C LEU A 102 17.56 2.34 21.65
N GLU A 103 16.87 3.45 21.88
CA GLU A 103 16.32 3.83 23.21
C GLU A 103 15.39 2.79 23.84
N LYS A 104 14.81 1.87 23.05
CA LYS A 104 14.02 0.75 23.59
C LYS A 104 14.86 -0.30 24.30
N SER A 105 16.14 -0.38 23.95
CA SER A 105 17.08 -1.42 24.39
C SER A 105 18.32 -0.86 25.08
N CYS A 106 18.42 0.47 25.17
CA CYS A 106 19.54 1.20 25.76
C CYS A 106 19.03 2.25 26.74
N GLU A 107 19.82 2.57 27.74
CA GLU A 107 19.52 3.65 28.69
C GLU A 107 20.19 4.95 28.24
N ARG A 108 19.46 6.05 28.25
CA ARG A 108 20.04 7.37 27.97
C ARG A 108 20.76 7.89 29.21
N ARG A 109 22.09 7.92 29.18
CA ARG A 109 22.93 8.41 30.29
C ARG A 109 23.70 9.67 29.91
N ARG A 110 23.96 10.51 30.91
CA ARG A 110 24.85 11.67 30.80
C ARG A 110 26.29 11.20 31.03
N TYR A 111 27.22 11.65 30.20
CA TYR A 111 28.65 11.38 30.37
C TYR A 111 29.48 12.62 30.07
N GLU A 112 30.69 12.68 30.64
CA GLU A 112 31.66 13.72 30.32
C GLU A 112 32.36 13.36 29.01
N GLY A 113 32.19 14.22 28.01
CA GLY A 113 32.85 14.11 26.72
C GLY A 113 34.25 14.72 26.76
N GLY A 114 34.75 15.12 25.59
CA GLY A 114 35.99 15.89 25.50
C GLY A 114 35.81 17.32 26.02
N LYS A 115 36.86 17.89 26.63
CA LYS A 115 36.95 19.30 27.05
C LYS A 115 35.93 19.74 28.14
N GLY A 116 35.51 18.83 29.01
CA GLY A 116 34.61 19.15 30.13
C GLY A 116 33.15 19.41 29.72
N GLU A 117 32.78 19.10 28.48
CA GLU A 117 31.39 19.13 28.03
C GLU A 117 30.66 17.88 28.52
N PHE A 118 29.41 18.05 28.93
CA PHE A 118 28.54 16.93 29.25
C PHE A 118 27.62 16.62 28.08
N LEU A 119 27.68 15.37 27.63
CA LEU A 119 26.88 14.86 26.52
C LEU A 119 25.89 13.81 27.02
N PHE A 120 24.88 13.53 26.21
CA PHE A 120 23.98 12.40 26.40
C PHE A 120 24.30 11.34 25.37
N GLY A 121 24.33 10.08 25.81
CA GLY A 121 24.54 8.92 24.96
C GLY A 121 23.61 7.78 25.35
N LEU A 122 23.50 6.80 24.47
CA LEU A 122 22.79 5.56 24.75
C LEU A 122 23.78 4.54 25.30
N PHE A 123 23.44 3.90 26.42
CA PHE A 123 24.33 2.97 27.11
C PHE A 123 23.66 1.63 27.36
N VAL A 124 24.49 0.59 27.37
CA VAL A 124 24.14 -0.73 27.91
C VAL A 124 25.21 -1.17 28.90
N ASP A 125 24.82 -1.99 29.87
CA ASP A 125 25.76 -2.52 30.88
C ASP A 125 26.60 -3.67 30.30
N ASP A 126 26.01 -4.45 29.39
CA ASP A 126 26.66 -5.53 28.63
C ASP A 126 26.24 -5.43 27.15
N PRO A 127 27.18 -5.32 26.19
CA PRO A 127 26.89 -5.34 24.76
C PRO A 127 26.11 -6.57 24.30
N ASN A 128 26.22 -7.70 25.00
CA ASN A 128 25.49 -8.93 24.68
C ASN A 128 23.98 -8.83 24.97
N ASN A 129 23.55 -7.83 25.76
CA ASN A 129 22.14 -7.59 26.04
C ASN A 129 21.42 -6.87 24.89
N ILE A 130 22.16 -6.42 23.87
CA ILE A 130 21.57 -5.76 22.71
C ILE A 130 20.83 -6.80 21.86
N PRO A 131 19.52 -6.60 21.58
CA PRO A 131 18.78 -7.49 20.70
C PRO A 131 19.39 -7.57 19.30
N ASN A 132 19.44 -8.78 18.72
CA ASN A 132 20.04 -9.03 17.41
C ASN A 132 19.45 -8.15 16.29
N ASP A 133 18.14 -7.85 16.36
CA ASP A 133 17.45 -6.99 15.40
C ASP A 133 17.86 -5.51 15.52
N ALA A 134 18.42 -5.09 16.66
CA ALA A 134 18.88 -3.74 16.92
C ALA A 134 20.32 -3.48 16.44
N VAL A 135 21.14 -4.53 16.32
CA VAL A 135 22.57 -4.43 15.95
C VAL A 135 22.79 -3.71 14.62
N LYS A 136 21.89 -3.88 13.64
CA LYS A 136 21.99 -3.22 12.33
C LYS A 136 21.90 -1.68 12.39
N TYR A 137 21.42 -1.13 13.50
CA TYR A 137 21.29 0.31 13.72
C TYR A 137 22.50 0.91 14.43
N ILE A 138 23.45 0.08 14.87
CA ILE A 138 24.63 0.49 15.63
C ILE A 138 25.80 0.66 14.67
N GLU A 139 26.48 1.80 14.78
CA GLU A 139 27.71 2.07 14.04
C GLU A 139 28.89 1.41 14.73
N ARG A 140 28.99 1.62 16.05
CA ARG A 140 30.03 1.07 16.92
C ARG A 140 29.59 1.12 18.38
N ILE A 141 30.29 0.34 19.20
CA ILE A 141 30.12 0.30 20.65
C ILE A 141 31.47 0.63 21.28
N GLU A 142 31.47 1.59 22.19
CA GLU A 142 32.69 2.07 22.84
C GLU A 142 32.61 1.78 24.35
N ASN A 143 33.66 1.19 24.91
CA ASN A 143 33.76 1.04 26.37
C ASN A 143 34.11 2.41 26.96
N MET A 144 33.26 2.91 27.86
CA MET A 144 33.48 4.14 28.61
C MET A 144 33.75 3.74 30.07
N PRO A 145 35.03 3.72 30.51
CA PRO A 145 35.39 3.30 31.86
C PRO A 145 34.61 4.08 32.92
N GLY A 146 33.96 3.34 33.83
CA GLY A 146 33.17 3.92 34.92
C GLY A 146 31.76 4.39 34.54
N VAL A 147 31.36 4.31 33.26
CA VAL A 147 30.03 4.73 32.79
C VAL A 147 29.25 3.58 32.12
N GLY A 148 29.94 2.69 31.39
CA GLY A 148 29.34 1.53 30.72
C GLY A 148 29.74 1.46 29.24
N TRP A 149 28.91 0.83 28.41
CA TRP A 149 29.17 0.72 26.97
C TRP A 149 28.31 1.70 26.21
N LEU A 150 28.95 2.71 25.61
CA LEU A 150 28.30 3.69 24.75
C LEU A 150 27.93 3.03 23.42
N VAL A 151 26.66 3.04 23.08
CA VAL A 151 26.12 2.60 21.81
C VAL A 151 26.00 3.81 20.89
N VAL A 152 26.81 3.84 19.84
CA VAL A 152 26.77 4.92 18.83
C VAL A 152 25.84 4.49 17.70
N PRO A 153 24.68 5.15 17.51
CA PRO A 153 23.79 4.85 16.40
C PRO A 153 24.46 5.18 15.06
N ARG A 154 24.17 4.41 14.02
CA ARG A 154 24.47 4.85 12.65
C ARG A 154 23.71 6.15 12.40
N VAL A 155 24.37 7.11 11.75
CA VAL A 155 23.70 8.32 11.29
C VAL A 155 22.73 7.92 10.18
N ASN A 156 21.44 7.90 10.50
CA ASN A 156 20.40 7.65 9.51
C ASN A 156 20.07 8.95 8.80
N GLU A 157 20.56 9.05 7.56
CA GLU A 157 20.07 9.91 6.49
C GLU A 157 20.14 11.43 6.73
N LYS A 158 20.08 12.19 5.62
CA LYS A 158 20.06 13.65 5.69
C LYS A 158 18.75 14.08 6.35
N TYR A 159 18.76 15.22 7.02
CA TYR A 159 17.54 15.80 7.62
C TYR A 159 16.36 15.88 6.63
N ALA A 160 16.66 16.11 5.35
CA ALA A 160 15.66 16.11 4.27
C ALA A 160 14.92 14.76 4.11
N ASP A 161 15.63 13.64 4.23
CA ASP A 161 15.08 12.30 4.07
C ASP A 161 14.18 11.94 5.27
N ARG A 162 14.60 12.32 6.48
CA ARG A 162 13.79 12.20 7.71
C ARG A 162 12.48 12.96 7.61
N ASN A 163 12.53 14.21 7.14
CA ASN A 163 11.32 15.01 6.90
C ASN A 163 10.43 14.37 5.85
N LYS A 164 11.00 13.82 4.77
CA LYS A 164 10.22 13.16 3.73
C LYS A 164 9.52 11.90 4.26
N ALA A 165 10.21 11.12 5.08
CA ALA A 165 9.61 9.96 5.74
C ALA A 165 8.46 10.36 6.68
N ALA A 166 8.63 11.44 7.46
CA ALA A 166 7.57 11.97 8.32
C ALA A 166 6.35 12.45 7.51
N GLU A 167 6.58 13.12 6.37
CA GLU A 167 5.51 13.54 5.45
C GLU A 167 4.75 12.34 4.86
N LEU A 168 5.47 11.31 4.38
CA LEU A 168 4.85 10.09 3.84
C LEU A 168 4.04 9.36 4.91
N LEU A 169 4.59 9.26 6.12
CA LEU A 169 3.89 8.67 7.26
C LEU A 169 2.61 9.44 7.59
N GLY A 170 2.68 10.77 7.73
CA GLY A 170 1.49 11.58 8.02
C GLY A 170 0.44 11.55 6.90
N LYS A 171 0.83 11.39 5.63
CA LYS A 171 -0.10 11.17 4.51
C LYS A 171 -0.91 9.88 4.66
N THR A 172 -0.30 8.81 5.20
CA THR A 172 -1.05 7.57 5.46
C THR A 172 -2.12 7.72 6.54
N PHE A 173 -2.00 8.71 7.43
CA PHE A 173 -2.98 9.03 8.47
C PHE A 173 -3.92 10.19 8.11
N GLY A 174 -3.83 10.75 6.89
CA GLY A 174 -4.63 11.90 6.48
C GLY A 174 -4.29 13.19 7.23
N ALA A 175 -3.08 13.31 7.78
CA ALA A 175 -2.65 14.46 8.57
C ALA A 175 -2.38 15.73 7.72
N PHE A 176 -2.32 15.60 6.39
CA PHE A 176 -2.08 16.72 5.47
C PHE A 176 -3.34 17.01 4.66
N ILE A 177 -3.73 18.29 4.62
CA ILE A 177 -4.88 18.79 3.88
C ILE A 177 -4.40 19.85 2.90
N ASP A 178 -4.68 19.64 1.61
CA ASP A 178 -4.45 20.64 0.59
C ASP A 178 -5.74 21.42 0.34
N ARG A 179 -5.70 22.73 0.59
CA ARG A 179 -6.80 23.63 0.22
C ARG A 179 -6.70 23.94 -1.27
N VAL A 180 -7.74 23.57 -2.02
CA VAL A 180 -7.88 23.92 -3.44
C VAL A 180 -8.91 25.03 -3.58
N GLU A 181 -8.50 26.14 -4.16
CA GLU A 181 -9.40 27.21 -4.57
C GLU A 181 -9.66 27.09 -6.06
N SER A 182 -10.93 26.99 -6.44
CA SER A 182 -11.35 26.94 -7.83
C SER A 182 -12.09 28.23 -8.17
N THR A 183 -11.66 28.88 -9.23
CA THR A 183 -12.36 30.03 -9.81
C THR A 183 -12.69 29.75 -11.26
N GLY A 184 -13.78 30.35 -11.75
CA GLY A 184 -14.07 30.39 -13.17
C GLY A 184 -13.03 31.18 -13.95
N LYS A 185 -13.25 31.29 -15.26
CA LYS A 185 -12.35 31.99 -16.17
C LYS A 185 -12.07 33.40 -15.64
N ASN A 186 -10.80 33.79 -15.61
CA ASN A 186 -10.33 35.10 -15.12
C ASN A 186 -10.68 35.41 -13.65
N GLY A 187 -10.75 34.41 -12.77
CA GLY A 187 -11.09 34.63 -11.35
C GLY A 187 -12.59 34.87 -11.11
N GLY A 188 -13.42 34.74 -12.15
CA GLY A 188 -14.87 34.90 -12.08
C GLY A 188 -15.58 33.71 -11.40
N PRO A 189 -16.91 33.78 -11.26
CA PRO A 189 -17.72 32.68 -10.76
C PRO A 189 -17.50 31.40 -11.58
N ILE A 190 -17.54 30.23 -10.92
CA ILE A 190 -17.54 28.95 -11.63
C ILE A 190 -18.82 28.84 -12.45
N GLU A 191 -18.68 28.81 -13.77
CA GLU A 191 -19.79 28.56 -14.69
C GLU A 191 -20.17 27.08 -14.62
N VAL A 192 -21.20 26.77 -13.85
CA VAL A 192 -21.86 25.47 -13.92
C VAL A 192 -22.80 25.48 -15.12
N ALA A 193 -22.53 24.64 -16.10
CA ALA A 193 -23.43 24.46 -17.22
C ALA A 193 -24.73 23.82 -16.71
N ASP A 194 -25.80 24.61 -16.65
CA ASP A 194 -27.15 24.07 -16.52
C ASP A 194 -27.42 23.24 -17.77
N VAL A 195 -27.23 21.92 -17.66
CA VAL A 195 -27.51 21.01 -18.75
C VAL A 195 -29.03 20.95 -18.89
N SER A 196 -29.57 21.82 -19.73
CA SER A 196 -31.00 21.78 -20.03
C SER A 196 -31.41 20.37 -20.43
N ALA A 197 -32.61 19.94 -20.02
CA ALA A 197 -33.13 18.62 -20.38
C ALA A 197 -33.09 18.34 -21.89
N LYS A 198 -33.12 19.40 -22.72
CA LYS A 198 -32.95 19.34 -24.17
C LYS A 198 -31.52 18.96 -24.58
N ALA A 199 -30.50 19.57 -23.98
CA ALA A 199 -29.10 19.24 -24.25
C ALA A 199 -28.78 17.79 -23.84
N LEU A 200 -29.30 17.35 -22.70
CA LEU A 200 -29.16 15.97 -22.22
C LEU A 200 -29.79 14.95 -23.18
N ARG A 201 -31.03 15.22 -23.65
CA ARG A 201 -31.74 14.37 -24.61
C ARG A 201 -31.02 14.29 -25.96
N THR A 202 -30.44 15.39 -26.44
CA THR A 202 -29.68 15.42 -27.69
C THR A 202 -28.40 14.60 -27.58
N ALA A 203 -27.67 14.72 -26.46
CA ALA A 203 -26.49 13.90 -26.20
C ALA A 203 -26.83 12.40 -26.12
N CYS A 204 -27.90 12.02 -25.42
CA CYS A 204 -28.38 10.64 -25.38
C CYS A 204 -28.80 10.09 -26.75
N LYS A 205 -29.40 10.92 -27.62
CA LYS A 205 -29.74 10.50 -28.99
C LYS A 205 -28.50 10.25 -29.85
N ARG A 206 -27.46 11.09 -29.71
CA ARG A 206 -26.18 10.91 -30.41
C ARG A 206 -25.49 9.61 -30.02
N LEU A 207 -25.37 9.35 -28.73
CA LEU A 207 -24.80 8.11 -28.18
C LEU A 207 -25.53 6.85 -28.64
N ARG A 208 -26.84 6.92 -28.89
CA ARG A 208 -27.64 5.80 -29.43
C ARG A 208 -27.51 5.60 -30.93
N ALA A 209 -27.04 6.60 -31.68
CA ALA A 209 -26.83 6.51 -33.12
C ALA A 209 -25.42 5.98 -33.48
N GLU A 210 -24.50 6.02 -32.51
CA GLU A 210 -23.11 5.54 -32.65
C GLU A 210 -22.91 4.12 -32.07
N LEU A 211 -23.97 3.52 -31.51
CA LEU A 211 -24.05 2.12 -31.05
C LEU A 211 -24.90 1.28 -32.01
#